data_AF-A0A6J6GZ01-F1
#
_entry.id   AF-A0A6J6GZ01-F1
#
_cell.length_a   1.000
_cell.length_b   1.000
_cell.length_c   1.000
_cell.angle_alpha   90.00
_cell.angle_beta   90.00
_cell.angle_gamma   90.00
#
_symmetry.space_group_name_H-M   'P 1'
#
loop_
_entity.id
_entity.type
_entity.pdbx_description
1 polymer ?
#
loop_
_entity_poly.entity_id
_entity_poly.type
_entity_poly.pdbx_seq_one_letter_code
_entity_poly.pdbx_strand_id
1 'polypeptide(L)' 'MYHGVTLGGVVNAPVKRHPTIGNFVILGANSIILGDIKIGDHCKIGAGAIVVKDLPAGKIALAPIATVR' A
#
# COMPACT_ATOMS: atom_id res chain seq x y z
N MET A 1 -2.47 -3.90 -10.27
CA MET A 1 -2.21 -4.61 -9.00
C MET A 1 -1.53 -5.92 -9.35
N TYR A 2 -0.44 -6.28 -8.67
CA TYR A 2 0.25 -7.57 -8.87
C TYR A 2 -0.28 -8.65 -7.91
N HIS A 3 0.26 -9.87 -8.01
CA HIS A 3 -0.18 -11.02 -7.21
C HIS A 3 0.05 -10.80 -5.71
N GLY A 4 -0.83 -11.34 -4.87
CA GLY A 4 -0.69 -11.35 -3.41
C GLY A 4 -0.84 -10.01 -2.70
N VAL A 5 -1.32 -8.97 -3.38
CA VAL A 5 -1.60 -7.68 -2.74
C VAL A 5 -2.71 -7.81 -1.71
N THR A 6 -2.51 -7.20 -0.54
CA THR A 6 -3.52 -7.11 0.51
C THR A 6 -3.97 -5.66 0.71
N LEU A 7 -5.28 -5.42 0.60
CA LEU A 7 -5.93 -4.20 1.04
C LEU A 7 -6.75 -4.55 2.28
N GLY A 8 -6.16 -4.34 3.47
CA GLY A 8 -6.68 -4.85 4.73
C GLY A 8 -7.11 -3.74 5.70
N GLY A 9 -7.92 -4.10 6.68
CA GLY A 9 -8.26 -3.21 7.79
C GLY A 9 -7.54 -3.54 9.08
N VAL A 10 -7.44 -2.55 9.96
CA VAL A 10 -6.76 -2.65 11.26
C VAL A 10 -7.72 -2.72 12.44
N VAL A 11 -9.03 -2.61 12.20
CA VAL A 11 -10.09 -2.66 13.22
C VAL A 11 -11.23 -3.57 12.80
N ASN A 12 -11.87 -4.24 13.76
CA ASN A 12 -13.08 -5.04 13.56
C ASN A 12 -14.33 -4.26 13.99
N ALA A 13 -14.63 -3.17 13.28
CA ALA A 13 -15.79 -2.32 13.51
C ALA A 13 -16.44 -1.92 12.17
N PRO A 14 -17.75 -1.57 12.16
CA PRO A 14 -18.46 -1.15 10.95
C PRO A 14 -18.14 0.31 10.57
N VAL A 15 -16.85 0.60 10.43
CA VAL A 15 -16.31 1.89 9.97
C VAL A 15 -15.54 1.69 8.67
N LYS A 16 -15.23 2.79 7.97
CA LYS A 16 -14.23 2.75 6.90
C LYS A 16 -12.91 2.29 7.52
N ARG A 17 -12.42 1.15 7.06
CA ARG A 17 -11.27 0.44 7.66
C ARG A 17 -10.25 -0.05 6.66
N HIS A 18 -10.56 0.01 5.37
CA HIS A 18 -9.68 -0.44 4.29
C HIS A 18 -9.14 0.76 3.51
N PRO A 19 -8.00 0.63 2.82
CA PRO A 19 -7.39 1.74 2.10
C PRO A 19 -8.28 2.31 1.01
N THR A 20 -7.97 3.54 0.61
CA THR A 20 -8.50 4.18 -0.58
C THR A 20 -7.37 4.35 -1.57
N ILE A 21 -7.51 3.76 -2.76
CA ILE A 21 -6.48 3.74 -3.81
C ILE A 21 -6.87 4.74 -4.90
N GLY A 22 -5.96 5.68 -5.19
CA GLY A 22 -6.10 6.64 -6.27
C GLY A 22 -5.92 6.04 -7.66
N ASN A 23 -5.96 6.91 -8.67
CA ASN A 23 -5.84 6.53 -10.07
C ASN A 23 -4.38 6.18 -10.43
N PHE A 24 -4.21 5.24 -11.35
CA PHE A 24 -2.89 4.86 -11.90
C PHE A 24 -1.86 4.43 -10.85
N VAL A 25 -2.33 3.90 -9.70
CA VAL A 25 -1.45 3.37 -8.66
C VAL A 25 -0.95 1.97 -9.04
N ILE A 26 0.36 1.77 -8.92
CA ILE A 26 0.98 0.45 -9.05
C ILE A 26 1.16 -0.16 -7.67
N LEU A 27 0.55 -1.33 -7.44
CA LEU A 27 0.68 -2.10 -6.20
C LEU A 27 1.52 -3.35 -6.46
N GLY A 28 2.78 -3.33 -5.99
CA GLY A 28 3.79 -4.37 -6.15
C GLY A 28 3.36 -5.74 -5.61
N ALA A 29 4.01 -6.81 -6.08
CA ALA A 29 3.69 -8.17 -5.64
C ALA A 29 3.82 -8.30 -4.11
N ASN A 30 2.85 -8.95 -3.48
CA ASN A 30 2.80 -9.16 -2.03
C ASN A 30 2.87 -7.87 -1.20
N SER A 31 2.57 -6.69 -1.76
CA SER A 31 2.49 -5.47 -0.97
C SER A 31 1.24 -5.48 -0.09
N ILE A 32 1.36 -4.96 1.12
CA ILE A 32 0.30 -4.91 2.12
C ILE A 32 -0.01 -3.45 2.44
N ILE A 33 -1.26 -3.04 2.27
CA ILE A 33 -1.73 -1.69 2.58
C ILE A 33 -2.87 -1.81 3.60
N LEU A 34 -2.70 -1.21 4.77
CA LEU A 34 -3.59 -1.43 5.92
C LEU A 34 -4.19 -0.13 6.46
N GLY A 35 -5.49 -0.21 6.79
CA GLY A 35 -6.22 0.85 7.48
C GLY A 35 -6.94 1.81 6.55
N ASP A 36 -7.70 2.72 7.14
CA ASP A 36 -8.31 3.83 6.40
C ASP A 36 -7.25 4.88 6.05
N ILE A 37 -6.44 4.57 5.05
CA ILE A 37 -5.38 5.44 4.52
C ILE A 37 -5.60 5.69 3.03
N LYS A 38 -5.06 6.79 2.53
CA LYS A 38 -5.13 7.19 1.13
C LYS A 38 -3.80 7.00 0.43
N ILE A 39 -3.82 6.26 -0.68
CA ILE A 39 -2.73 6.23 -1.65
C ILE A 39 -3.11 7.14 -2.81
N GLY A 40 -2.39 8.25 -2.96
CA GLY A 40 -2.66 9.25 -3.99
C GLY A 40 -2.40 8.75 -5.41
N ASP A 41 -2.87 9.50 -6.40
CA ASP A 41 -2.74 9.15 -7.80
C ASP A 41 -1.28 8.98 -8.23
N HIS A 42 -1.04 8.11 -9.22
CA HIS A 42 0.29 7.84 -9.80
C HIS A 42 1.34 7.33 -8.80
N CYS A 43 0.93 6.87 -7.61
CA CYS A 43 1.86 6.27 -6.66
C CYS A 43 2.34 4.88 -7.09
N LYS A 44 3.49 4.46 -6.55
CA LYS A 44 4.01 3.10 -6.71
C LYS A 44 4.34 2.50 -5.35
N ILE A 45 3.78 1.33 -5.06
CA ILE A 45 4.09 0.55 -3.86
C ILE A 45 5.00 -0.60 -4.28
N GLY A 46 6.18 -0.68 -3.68
CA GLY A 46 7.17 -1.71 -3.94
C GLY A 46 6.66 -3.11 -3.54
N ALA A 47 7.22 -4.14 -4.17
CA ALA A 47 6.93 -5.52 -3.80
C ALA A 47 7.30 -5.78 -2.33
N GLY A 48 6.43 -6.48 -1.60
CA GLY A 48 6.61 -6.77 -0.18
C GLY A 48 6.52 -5.55 0.76
N ALA A 49 6.22 -4.35 0.26
CA ALA A 49 6.13 -3.16 1.11
C ALA A 49 4.88 -3.22 2.00
N ILE A 50 5.02 -2.76 3.25
CA ILE A 50 3.92 -2.61 4.22
C ILE A 50 3.65 -1.11 4.40
N VAL A 51 2.46 -0.66 4.03
CA VAL A 51 2.08 0.76 4.05
C VAL A 51 0.91 0.96 5.02
N VAL A 52 1.15 1.79 6.04
CA VAL A 52 0.22 2.06 7.16
C VAL A 52 -0.04 3.56 7.37
N LYS A 53 0.37 4.39 6.41
CA LYS A 53 0.18 5.84 6.41
C LYS A 53 -0.16 6.31 5.00
N ASP A 54 -0.82 7.46 4.91
CA ASP A 54 -1.11 8.11 3.64
C ASP A 54 0.14 8.32 2.80
N LEU A 55 -0.01 8.11 1.50
CA LEU A 55 1.03 8.34 0.51
C LEU A 55 0.56 9.43 -0.48
N PRO A 56 1.18 10.63 -0.49
CA PRO A 56 0.81 11.68 -1.43
C PRO A 56 1.01 11.26 -2.89
N ALA A 57 0.25 11.87 -3.80
CA ALA A 57 0.31 11.56 -5.23
C ALA A 57 1.74 11.63 -5.81
N GLY A 58 2.04 10.72 -6.76
CA GLY A 58 3.33 10.61 -7.44
C GLY A 58 4.49 10.08 -6.58
N LYS A 59 4.24 9.67 -5.34
CA LYS A 59 5.29 9.13 -4.46
C LYS A 59 5.46 7.62 -4.61
N ILE A 60 6.60 7.14 -4.14
CA ILE A 60 6.97 5.72 -4.16
C ILE A 60 7.20 5.29 -2.71
N ALA A 61 6.55 4.20 -2.29
CA ALA A 61 6.85 3.52 -1.03
C ALA A 61 7.60 2.23 -1.33
N LEU A 62 8.79 2.05 -0.75
CA LEU A 62 9.66 0.89 -0.99
C LEU A 62 9.73 -0.01 0.25
N ALA A 63 9.89 -1.31 0.03
CA ALA A 63 10.26 -2.25 1.08
C ALA A 63 11.78 -2.19 1.33
N PRO A 64 12.26 -2.66 2.50
CA PRO A 64 13.68 -2.93 2.69
C PRO A 64 14.23 -3.82 1.58
N ILE A 65 15.33 -3.39 0.98
CA ILE A 65 16.04 -4.15 -0.05
C ILE A 65 16.95 -5.16 0.67
N ALA A 66 17.06 -6.36 0.13
CA ALA A 66 18.01 -7.35 0.63
C ALA A 66 19.41 -6.73 0.75
N THR A 67 20.04 -6.91 1.92
CA THR A 67 21.45 -6.55 2.13
C THR A 67 22.28 -7.78 1.88
N VAL A 68 23.23 -7.70 0.97
CA VAL A 68 24.26 -8.74 0.80
C VAL A 68 25.28 -8.55 1.92
N ARG A 69 25.57 -9.60 2.67
CA ARG A 69 26.62 -9.64 3.69
C ARG A 69 27.68 -10.64 3.29
#